data_AF-A0A838HHC5-F1
#
_entry.id   AF-A0A838HHC5-F1
#
_cell.length_a   1.000
_cell.length_b   1.000
_cell.length_c   1.000
_cell.angle_alpha   90.00
_cell.angle_beta   90.00
_cell.angle_gamma   90.00
#
_symmetry.space_group_name_H-M   'P 1'
#
loop_
_entity.id
_entity.type
_entity.pdbx_description
1 polymer ?
#
loop_
_entity_poly.entity_id
_entity_poly.type
_entity_poly.pdbx_seq_one_letter_code
_entity_poly.pdbx_strand_id
1 'polypeptide(L)' 'MGTWKAAGGISADSYNGAYFQHQLARIYILVGEPEKALDQLEPLLEIPYYLSPGWLQIDPNFDPLRSNPRFQRLVAS' A
#
# COMPACT_ATOMS: atom_id res chain seq x y z
N MET A 1 6.23 26.53 23.50
CA MET A 1 7.22 25.50 23.12
C MET A 1 6.46 24.30 22.56
N GLY A 2 6.19 24.28 21.26
CA GLY A 2 5.54 23.12 20.60
C GLY A 2 6.63 22.21 20.06
N THR A 3 6.65 20.95 20.50
CA THR A 3 7.57 19.93 19.99
C THR A 3 7.08 19.46 18.62
N TRP A 4 7.77 19.87 17.56
CA TRP A 4 7.61 19.29 16.23
C TRP A 4 8.07 17.84 16.31
N LYS A 5 7.14 16.87 16.17
CA LYS A 5 7.54 15.51 15.81
C LYS A 5 8.15 15.61 14.42
N ALA A 6 9.46 15.32 14.32
CA ALA A 6 10.11 15.12 13.04
C ALA A 6 9.31 14.06 12.27
N ALA A 7 8.62 14.47 11.21
CA ALA A 7 8.25 13.57 10.14
C ALA A 7 9.58 13.01 9.62
N GLY A 8 9.87 11.76 9.98
CA GLY A 8 11.09 11.08 9.57
C GLY A 8 11.21 11.20 8.05
N GLY A 9 12.28 11.84 7.60
CA GLY A 9 12.51 12.08 6.18
C GLY A 9 12.45 10.77 5.42
N ILE A 10 11.88 10.82 4.22
CA ILE A 10 11.94 9.73 3.25
C ILE A 10 13.43 9.48 2.97
N SER A 11 14.03 8.52 3.68
CA SER A 11 15.35 8.01 3.33
C SER A 11 15.20 7.24 2.01
N ALA A 12 16.15 7.39 1.09
CA ALA A 12 16.15 6.65 -0.18
C ALA A 12 16.03 5.12 0.04
N ASP A 13 16.57 4.62 1.15
CA ASP A 13 16.48 3.21 1.53
C ASP A 13 15.04 2.79 1.85
N SER A 14 14.29 3.65 2.56
CA SER A 14 12.89 3.40 2.89
C SER A 14 12.00 3.43 1.63
N TYR A 15 12.31 4.32 0.68
CA TYR A 15 11.58 4.41 -0.59
C TYR A 15 11.77 3.17 -1.46
N ASN A 16 13.01 2.66 -1.56
CA ASN A 16 13.31 1.43 -2.30
C ASN A 16 12.58 0.22 -1.70
N GLY A 17 12.55 0.10 -0.37
CA GLY A 17 11.81 -0.96 0.31
C GLY A 17 10.31 -0.91 0.02
N ALA A 18 9.68 0.26 0.15
CA ALA A 18 8.26 0.46 -0.12
C ALA A 18 7.89 0.13 -1.58
N TYR A 19 8.75 0.51 -2.53
CA TYR A 19 8.55 0.17 -3.94
C TYR A 19 8.57 -1.34 -4.18
N PHE A 20 9.57 -2.08 -3.66
CA PHE A 20 9.62 -3.53 -3.85
C PHE A 20 8.44 -4.24 -3.18
N GLN A 21 8.01 -3.78 -2.02
CA GLN A 21 6.83 -4.30 -1.33
C GLN A 21 5.54 -4.09 -2.14
N HIS A 22 5.38 -2.91 -2.76
CA HIS A 22 4.26 -2.65 -3.66
C HIS A 22 4.31 -3.57 -4.89
N GLN A 23 5.49 -3.77 -5.49
CA GLN A 23 5.64 -4.71 -6.60
C GLN A 23 5.31 -6.15 -6.18
N LEU A 24 5.67 -6.56 -4.96
CA LEU A 24 5.31 -7.86 -4.42
C LEU A 24 3.80 -8.02 -4.25
N ALA A 25 3.10 -6.97 -3.79
CA ALA A 25 1.63 -6.96 -3.72
C ALA A 25 1.00 -7.26 -5.09
N ARG A 26 1.47 -6.58 -6.14
CA ARG A 26 1.01 -6.80 -7.52
C ARG A 26 1.30 -8.22 -8.02
N ILE A 27 2.46 -8.78 -7.69
CA ILE A 27 2.79 -10.17 -8.03
C ILE A 27 1.81 -11.13 -7.37
N TYR A 28 1.51 -10.94 -6.08
CA TYR A 28 0.53 -11.78 -5.38
C TYR A 28 -0.87 -11.71 -5.99
N ILE A 29 -1.29 -10.54 -6.49
CA ILE A 29 -2.54 -10.43 -7.25
C ILE A 29 -2.48 -11.29 -8.52
N LEU A 30 -1.39 -11.18 -9.29
CA LEU A 30 -1.22 -11.91 -10.56
C LEU A 30 -1.19 -13.43 -10.38
N VAL A 31 -0.63 -13.93 -9.28
CA VAL A 31 -0.56 -15.38 -9.00
C VAL A 31 -1.77 -15.92 -8.22
N GLY A 32 -2.81 -15.11 -8.02
CA GLY A 32 -4.05 -15.54 -7.37
C GLY A 32 -3.95 -15.69 -5.85
N GLU A 33 -3.05 -14.93 -5.20
CA GLU A 33 -2.85 -14.92 -3.75
C GLU A 33 -3.31 -13.57 -3.12
N PRO A 34 -4.62 -13.25 -3.16
CA PRO A 34 -5.12 -11.92 -2.81
C PRO A 34 -4.88 -11.52 -1.35
N GLU A 35 -4.91 -12.48 -0.42
CA GLU A 35 -4.66 -12.18 0.99
C GLU A 35 -3.21 -11.76 1.25
N LYS A 36 -2.25 -12.40 0.57
CA LYS A 36 -0.84 -12.00 0.67
C LYS A 36 -0.59 -10.64 0.04
N ALA A 37 -1.32 -10.30 -1.03
CA ALA A 37 -1.28 -8.96 -1.60
C ALA A 37 -1.74 -7.92 -0.58
N LEU A 38 -2.85 -8.18 0.12
CA LEU A 38 -3.38 -7.29 1.15
C LEU A 38 -2.43 -7.13 2.34
N ASP A 39 -1.75 -8.20 2.76
CA ASP A 39 -0.72 -8.15 3.80
C ASP A 39 0.47 -7.23 3.41
N GLN A 40 0.75 -7.08 2.11
CA GLN A 40 1.76 -6.12 1.63
C GLN A 40 1.21 -4.69 1.53
N LEU A 41 -0.07 -4.51 1.19
CA LEU A 41 -0.67 -3.19 0.96
C LEU A 41 -0.97 -2.42 2.26
N GLU A 42 -1.48 -3.10 3.29
CA GLU A 42 -1.83 -2.49 4.58
C GLU A 42 -0.70 -1.61 5.16
N PRO A 43 0.52 -2.13 5.42
CA PRO A 43 1.62 -1.32 5.94
C PRO A 43 2.11 -0.22 4.99
N LEU A 44 1.91 -0.35 3.67
CA LEU A 44 2.29 0.71 2.72
C LEU A 44 1.40 1.95 2.84
N LEU A 45 0.16 1.79 3.30
CA LEU A 45 -0.77 2.90 3.53
C LEU A 45 -0.48 3.67 4.83
N GLU A 46 0.36 3.11 5.71
CA GLU A 46 0.72 3.72 7.00
C GLU A 46 2.02 4.54 6.96
N ILE A 47 2.80 4.43 5.88
CA ILE A 47 4.11 5.08 5.75
C ILE A 47 4.09 6.23 4.73
N PRO A 48 5.05 7.18 4.78
CA PRO A 48 5.24 8.16 3.72
C PRO A 48 5.67 7.51 2.40
N TYR A 49 4.68 7.14 1.59
CA TYR A 49 4.82 6.54 0.26
C TYR A 49 3.71 7.06 -0.67
N TYR A 50 3.88 7.00 -1.99
CA TYR A 50 2.91 7.60 -2.92
C TYR A 50 1.59 6.81 -3.04
N LEU A 51 1.55 5.58 -2.52
CA LEU A 51 0.36 4.76 -2.52
C LEU A 51 -0.68 5.35 -1.56
N SER A 52 -1.93 5.46 -2.02
CA SER A 52 -3.04 5.97 -1.21
C SER A 52 -4.31 5.15 -1.47
N PRO A 53 -5.31 5.21 -0.58
CA PRO A 53 -6.62 4.58 -0.81
C PRO A 53 -7.23 4.96 -2.17
N GLY A 54 -7.14 6.23 -2.57
CA GLY A 54 -7.60 6.71 -3.87
C GLY A 54 -6.82 6.10 -5.05
N TRP A 55 -5.50 5.90 -4.90
CA TRP A 55 -4.69 5.22 -5.93
C TRP A 55 -5.17 3.77 -6.14
N LEU A 56 -5.44 3.05 -5.04
CA LEU A 56 -5.93 1.67 -5.10
C LEU A 56 -7.28 1.55 -5.85
N GLN A 57 -8.13 2.58 -5.78
CA GLN A 57 -9.43 2.57 -6.48
C GLN A 57 -9.31 2.75 -8.01
N ILE A 58 -8.31 3.51 -8.47
CA ILE A 58 -8.16 3.89 -9.89
C ILE A 58 -7.23 2.95 -10.68
N ASP A 59 -6.30 2.28 -10.01
CA ASP A 59 -5.31 1.43 -10.68
C ASP A 59 -5.91 0.03 -10.98
N PRO A 60 -6.03 -0.36 -12.26
CA PRO A 60 -6.69 -1.61 -12.65
C PRO A 60 -5.93 -2.87 -12.20
N ASN A 61 -4.67 -2.75 -11.79
CA ASN A 61 -3.95 -3.90 -11.22
C ASN A 61 -4.61 -4.42 -9.93
N PHE A 62 -5.43 -3.60 -9.25
CA PHE A 62 -6.16 -3.99 -8.05
C PHE A 62 -7.60 -4.45 -8.32
N ASP A 63 -8.03 -4.50 -9.58
CA ASP A 63 -9.37 -4.96 -9.96
C ASP A 63 -9.74 -6.34 -9.37
N PRO A 64 -8.83 -7.34 -9.35
CA PRO A 64 -9.12 -8.64 -8.73
C PRO A 64 -9.41 -8.59 -7.22
N LEU A 65 -9.04 -7.50 -6.53
CA LEU A 65 -9.27 -7.32 -5.09
C LEU A 65 -10.57 -6.58 -4.77
N ARG A 66 -11.28 -5.99 -5.75
CA ARG A 66 -12.44 -5.09 -5.49
C ARG A 66 -13.59 -5.74 -4.71
N SER A 67 -13.79 -7.05 -4.86
CA SER A 67 -14.81 -7.80 -4.12
C SER A 67 -14.35 -8.25 -2.73
N ASN A 68 -13.07 -8.09 -2.39
CA ASN A 68 -12.53 -8.52 -1.11
C ASN A 68 -12.90 -7.51 0.01
N PRO A 69 -13.55 -7.96 1.11
CA PRO A 69 -13.92 -7.07 2.21
C PRO A 69 -12.75 -6.36 2.89
N ARG A 70 -11.54 -6.95 2.95
CA ARG A 70 -10.34 -6.28 3.46
C ARG A 70 -9.96 -5.12 2.55
N PHE A 71 -9.91 -5.35 1.24
CA PHE A 71 -9.61 -4.29 0.26
C PHE A 71 -10.61 -3.12 0.35
N GLN A 72 -11.91 -3.42 0.49
CA GLN A 72 -12.94 -2.41 0.64
C GLN A 72 -12.72 -1.51 1.88
N ARG A 73 -12.18 -2.07 2.98
CA ARG A 73 -11.81 -1.26 4.15
C ARG A 73 -10.61 -0.36 3.88
N LEU A 74 -9.60 -0.85 3.16
CA LEU A 74 -8.41 -0.06 2.82
C LEU A 74 -8.71 1.11 1.89
N VAL A 75 -9.69 0.97 0.99
CA VAL A 75 -10.06 2.06 0.08
C VAL A 75 -11.03 3.07 0.69
N ALA A 76 -11.64 2.74 1.83
CA ALA A 76 -12.61 3.59 2.54
C ALA A 76 -11.99 4.44 3.66
N SER A 77 -10.70 4.21 3.97
CA SER A 77 -9.93 4.94 4.99
C SER A 77 -9.47 6.32 4.53
#